data_AF-A0A7S7PYF1-F1
#
_entry.id   AF-A0A7S7PYF1-F1
#
_cell.length_a   1.000
_cell.length_b   1.000
_cell.length_c   1.000
_cell.angle_alpha   90.00
_cell.angle_beta   90.00
_cell.angle_gamma   90.00
#
_symmetry.space_group_name_H-M   'P 1'
#
loop_
_entity.id
_entity.type
_entity.pdbx_description
1 polymer ?
#
loop_
_entity_poly.entity_id
_entity_poly.type
_entity_poly.pdbx_seq_one_letter_code
_entity_poly.pdbx_strand_id
1 'polypeptide(L)'
;MPPEVDAKGYFVLTKHVDVTFTIFDLIEVQLFDITEAGIMFGLGIEIDPDATRLSFESSYGVHGRIKATRVVVSFEPQPASLA
;
A
#
# COMPACT_ATOMS: atom_id res chain seq x y z
N MET A 1 -3.59 -2.01 24.06
CA MET A 1 -3.13 -0.75 24.67
C MET A 1 -3.70 0.37 23.81
N PRO A 2 -4.37 1.39 24.39
CA PRO A 2 -4.91 2.49 23.60
C PRO A 2 -3.77 3.23 22.87
N PRO A 3 -4.00 3.72 21.65
CA PRO A 3 -2.98 4.45 20.90
C PRO A 3 -2.54 5.70 21.68
N GLU A 4 -1.23 5.93 21.72
CA GLU A 4 -0.64 7.11 22.35
C GLU A 4 -0.99 8.37 21.55
N VAL A 5 -1.23 9.46 22.25
CA VAL A 5 -1.62 10.75 21.67
C VAL A 5 -0.62 11.81 22.12
N ASP A 6 -0.13 12.64 21.20
CA ASP A 6 0.83 13.70 21.49
C ASP A 6 0.18 14.90 22.23
N ALA A 7 1.00 15.89 22.61
CA ALA A 7 0.53 17.09 23.32
C ALA A 7 -0.46 17.96 22.51
N LYS A 8 -0.61 17.72 21.20
CA LYS A 8 -1.52 18.44 20.30
C LYS A 8 -2.79 17.63 19.99
N GLY A 9 -2.90 16.39 20.48
CA GLY A 9 -4.06 15.55 20.26
C GLY A 9 -3.96 14.60 19.05
N TYR A 10 -2.76 14.43 18.45
CA TYR A 10 -2.56 13.52 17.31
C TYR A 10 -2.06 12.14 17.77
N PHE A 11 -2.48 11.08 17.07
CA PHE A 11 -1.96 9.73 17.34
C PHE A 11 -0.46 9.63 17.01
N VAL A 12 0.31 9.09 17.96
CA VAL A 12 1.74 8.83 17.76
C VAL A 12 1.91 7.54 16.97
N LEU A 13 2.33 7.67 15.72
CA LEU A 13 2.67 6.54 14.85
C LEU A 13 4.08 6.05 15.20
N THR A 14 4.17 5.08 16.11
CA THR A 14 5.47 4.55 16.59
C THR A 14 6.07 3.48 15.68
N LYS A 15 5.34 3.03 14.66
CA LYS A 15 5.74 1.93 13.78
C LYS A 15 5.46 2.29 12.34
N HIS A 16 6.53 2.44 11.56
CA HIS A 16 6.47 2.58 10.12
C HIS A 16 7.03 1.30 9.48
N VAL A 17 6.44 0.89 8.37
CA VAL A 17 6.90 -0.26 7.58
C VAL A 17 6.78 0.10 6.12
N ASP A 18 7.84 -0.14 5.37
CA ASP A 18 7.78 -0.11 3.92
C ASP A 18 7.27 -1.45 3.43
N VAL A 19 6.22 -1.41 2.62
CA VAL A 19 5.62 -2.59 1.99
C VAL A 19 5.92 -2.53 0.51
N THR A 20 6.71 -3.47 0.01
CA THR A 20 7.02 -3.55 -1.43
C THR A 20 6.25 -4.70 -2.07
N PHE A 21 5.49 -4.39 -3.12
CA PHE A 21 4.82 -5.37 -3.96
C PHE A 21 5.64 -5.57 -5.24
N THR A 22 6.21 -6.77 -5.42
CA THR A 22 6.89 -7.16 -6.66
C THR A 22 5.93 -7.97 -7.53
N ILE A 23 5.73 -7.54 -8.77
CA ILE A 23 4.71 -8.08 -9.68
C ILE A 23 5.40 -8.92 -10.77
N PHE A 24 4.96 -10.16 -10.95
CA PHE A 24 5.49 -11.10 -11.94
C PHE A 24 4.40 -11.56 -12.91
N ASP A 25 4.77 -11.77 -14.17
CA ASP A 25 3.88 -12.15 -15.28
C ASP A 25 2.59 -11.31 -15.29
N LEU A 26 2.77 -10.03 -15.59
CA LEU A 26 1.71 -9.04 -15.64
C LEU A 26 0.64 -9.43 -16.67
N ILE A 27 -0.63 -9.42 -16.25
CA ILE A 27 -1.78 -9.74 -17.10
C ILE A 27 -2.49 -8.46 -17.55
N GLU A 28 -2.74 -7.53 -16.62
CA GLU A 28 -3.51 -6.32 -16.88
C GLU A 28 -3.06 -5.17 -15.97
N VAL A 29 -2.99 -3.96 -16.53
CA VAL A 29 -2.82 -2.70 -15.79
C VAL A 29 -3.91 -1.74 -16.23
N GLN A 30 -4.67 -1.26 -15.26
CA GLN A 30 -5.59 -0.14 -15.44
C GLN A 30 -5.37 0.81 -14.28
N LEU A 31 -4.50 1.79 -14.46
CA LEU A 31 -4.16 2.76 -13.44
C LEU A 31 -4.39 4.19 -13.95
N PHE A 32 -4.85 5.05 -13.05
CA PHE A 32 -5.21 6.44 -13.32
C PHE A 32 -4.56 7.36 -12.29
N ASP A 33 -4.29 8.59 -12.71
CA ASP A 33 -3.71 9.66 -11.88
C ASP A 33 -2.44 9.24 -11.13
N ILE A 34 -1.61 8.39 -11.74
CA ILE A 34 -0.37 7.90 -11.14
C ILE A 34 0.59 9.07 -10.91
N THR A 35 1.04 9.21 -9.68
CA THR A 35 2.07 10.16 -9.25
C THR A 35 3.21 9.42 -8.55
N GLU A 36 4.36 10.07 -8.40
CA GLU A 36 5.51 9.51 -7.70
C GLU A 36 5.21 9.24 -6.21
N ALA A 37 4.38 10.08 -5.58
CA ALA A 37 3.96 9.92 -4.19
C ALA A 37 2.43 10.09 -4.06
N GLY A 38 1.72 8.97 -3.98
CA GLY A 38 0.27 8.91 -3.78
C GLY A 38 -0.11 8.65 -2.32
N ILE A 39 -1.36 8.97 -1.97
CA ILE A 39 -2.00 8.60 -0.71
C ILE A 39 -3.18 7.69 -1.03
N MET A 40 -3.12 6.47 -0.50
CA MET A 40 -4.18 5.48 -0.65
C MET A 40 -5.07 5.44 0.58
N PHE A 41 -6.38 5.34 0.35
CA PHE A 41 -7.34 5.02 1.40
C PHE A 41 -7.35 3.51 1.68
N GLY A 42 -7.23 2.70 0.62
CA GLY A 42 -7.26 1.25 0.75
C GLY A 42 -6.49 0.52 -0.36
N LEU A 43 -6.02 -0.68 0.00
CA LEU A 43 -5.48 -1.67 -0.93
C LEU A 43 -6.31 -2.96 -0.81
N GLY A 44 -7.05 -3.29 -1.86
CA GLY A 44 -7.74 -4.57 -1.98
C GLY A 44 -6.83 -5.61 -2.64
N ILE A 45 -6.79 -6.81 -2.08
CA ILE A 45 -6.06 -7.95 -2.66
C ILE A 45 -7.04 -9.10 -2.83
N GLU A 46 -7.22 -9.54 -4.07
CA GLU A 46 -8.02 -10.72 -4.41
C GLU A 46 -7.10 -11.77 -5.04
N ILE A 47 -7.22 -13.01 -4.58
CA ILE A 47 -6.41 -14.13 -5.06
C ILE A 47 -7.37 -15.17 -5.64
N ASP A 48 -7.27 -15.36 -6.95
CA ASP A 48 -7.95 -16.41 -7.70
C ASP A 48 -6.95 -17.54 -8.01
N PRO A 49 -7.40 -18.73 -8.43
CA PRO A 49 -6.51 -19.84 -8.77
C PRO A 49 -5.43 -19.50 -9.81
N ASP A 50 -5.72 -18.59 -10.73
CA ASP A 50 -4.85 -18.27 -11.87
C ASP A 50 -4.13 -16.92 -11.75
N ALA A 51 -4.53 -16.06 -10.80
CA ALA A 51 -4.02 -14.70 -10.72
C ALA A 51 -4.28 -14.02 -9.37
N THR A 52 -3.47 -13.01 -9.08
CA THR A 52 -3.70 -12.03 -8.01
C THR A 52 -4.10 -10.69 -8.61
N ARG A 53 -5.12 -10.05 -8.03
CA ARG A 53 -5.57 -8.70 -8.37
C ARG A 53 -5.32 -7.74 -7.20
N LEU A 54 -4.55 -6.68 -7.47
CA LEU A 54 -4.37 -5.54 -6.58
C LEU A 54 -5.32 -4.44 -7.01
N SER A 55 -6.08 -3.87 -6.09
CA SER A 55 -7.01 -2.76 -6.35
C SER A 55 -6.68 -1.58 -5.45
N PHE A 56 -6.44 -0.42 -6.05
CA PHE A 56 -5.97 0.79 -5.40
C PHE A 56 -7.14 1.78 -5.26
N GLU A 57 -7.59 1.99 -4.03
CA GLU A 57 -8.54 3.03 -3.69
C GLU A 57 -7.74 4.25 -3.21
N SER A 58 -7.41 5.17 -4.11
CA SER A 58 -6.68 6.39 -3.75
C SER A 58 -7.58 7.45 -3.13
N SER A 59 -7.01 8.17 -2.17
CA SER A 59 -7.39 9.56 -1.92
C SER A 59 -6.67 10.52 -2.88
N TYR A 60 -5.43 10.20 -3.28
CA TYR A 60 -4.63 10.98 -4.23
C TYR A 60 -3.56 10.09 -4.91
N GLY A 61 -3.34 10.25 -6.22
CA GLY A 61 -2.09 9.83 -6.85
C GLY A 61 -1.93 8.36 -7.31
N VAL A 62 -2.92 7.48 -7.13
CA VAL A 62 -2.98 6.14 -7.77
C VAL A 62 -4.36 5.45 -7.62
N HIS A 63 -5.17 5.44 -8.67
CA HIS A 63 -6.43 4.68 -8.68
C HIS A 63 -6.40 3.54 -9.69
N GLY A 64 -7.16 2.48 -9.43
CA GLY A 64 -7.43 1.42 -10.39
C GLY A 64 -6.96 0.05 -9.93
N ARG A 65 -6.42 -0.77 -10.83
CA ARG A 65 -6.05 -2.16 -10.54
C ARG A 65 -4.89 -2.69 -11.37
N ILE A 66 -4.21 -3.68 -10.80
CA ILE A 66 -3.22 -4.51 -11.47
C ILE A 66 -3.64 -5.97 -11.31
N LYS A 67 -3.53 -6.77 -12.38
CA LYS A 67 -3.70 -8.22 -12.35
C LYS A 67 -2.41 -8.90 -12.83
N ALA A 68 -1.97 -9.92 -12.11
CA ALA A 68 -0.73 -10.65 -12.38
C ALA A 68 -0.87 -12.10 -11.95
N THR A 69 -0.07 -13.02 -12.50
CA THR A 69 -0.10 -14.43 -12.04
C THR A 69 0.43 -14.55 -10.61
N ARG A 70 1.40 -13.71 -10.26
CA ARG A 70 2.07 -13.74 -8.96
C ARG A 70 2.46 -12.34 -8.48
N VAL A 71 2.16 -12.09 -7.21
CA VAL A 71 2.61 -10.91 -6.47
C VAL A 71 3.38 -11.38 -5.24
N VAL A 72 4.56 -10.80 -5.00
CA VAL A 72 5.35 -11.03 -3.79
C VAL A 72 5.30 -9.78 -2.94
N VAL A 73 5.05 -9.94 -1.64
CA VAL A 73 5.03 -8.85 -0.67
C VAL A 73 6.24 -8.98 0.25
N SER A 74 7.02 -7.91 0.38
CA SER A 74 8.09 -7.79 1.38
C SER A 74 7.82 -6.62 2.31
N PHE A 75 8.36 -6.72 3.53
CA PHE A 75 8.17 -5.76 4.60
C PHE A 75 9.53 -5.36 5.17
N GLU A 76 9.78 -4.06 5.25
CA GLU A 76 10.99 -3.51 5.85
C GLU A 76 10.58 -2.54 6.97
N PRO A 77 10.93 -2.83 8.24
CA PRO A 77 10.69 -1.89 9.32
C PRO A 77 11.44 -0.60 9.06
N GLN A 78 10.72 0.52 9.06
CA GLN A 78 11.36 1.83 9.07
C GLN A 78 11.71 2.17 10.53
N PRO A 79 12.95 2.60 10.82
CA PRO A 79 13.28 3.14 12.13
C PRO A 79 12.26 4.23 12.48
N ALA A 80 11.87 4.31 13.75
CA ALA A 80 11.13 5.48 14.20
C ALA A 80 11.96 6.71 13.82
N SER A 81 11.47 7.51 12.87
CA SER A 81 12.14 8.76 12.54
C SER A 81 12.15 9.59 13.81
N LEU A 82 13.31 10.15 14.14
CA LEU A 82 13.40 11.23 15.12
C LEU A 82 12.67 12.43 14.50
N ALA A 83 11.36 12.48 14.70
CA ALA A 83 10.56 13.69 14.47
C ALA A 83 10.72 14.64 15.67
#